data_AF-A0A9Q3BWF6-F1
#
_entry.id   AF-A0A9Q3BWF6-F1
#
_cell.length_a   1.000
_cell.length_b   1.000
_cell.length_c   1.000
_cell.angle_alpha   90.00
_cell.angle_beta   90.00
_cell.angle_gamma   90.00
#
_symmetry.space_group_name_H-M   'P 1'
#
loop_
_entity.id
_entity.type
_entity.pdbx_description
1 polymer ?
#
loop_
_entity_poly.entity_id
_entity_poly.type
_entity_poly.pdbx_seq_one_letter_code
_entity_poly.pdbx_strand_id
1 'polypeptide(L)'
;DRDPKFTSEFWTNLYDMLGTKLAFSTSYHPQTDGLAERMIQTWQDIFRRFCAYGMEYKDHEAYTHDLATLLPAVQLAYNRTQHSTT
;
A
#
# COMPACT_ATOMS: atom_id res chain seq x y z
N ASP A 1 12.78 1.31 -4.19
CA ASP A 1 13.01 0.46 -3.01
C ASP A 1 14.12 -0.55 -3.27
N ARG A 2 14.91 -0.94 -2.26
CA ARG A 2 15.96 -1.98 -2.30
C ARG A 2 15.94 -2.86 -1.05
N ASP A 3 14.77 -3.01 -0.42
CA ASP A 3 14.61 -3.93 0.71
C ASP A 3 15.14 -5.33 0.33
N PRO A 4 15.94 -5.99 1.19
CA PRO A 4 16.48 -7.33 0.96
C PRO A 4 15.42 -8.36 0.57
N LYS A 5 14.16 -8.14 0.95
CA LYS A 5 13.02 -8.95 0.51
C LYS A 5 12.86 -8.90 -1.01
N PHE A 6 13.02 -7.76 -1.67
CA PHE A 6 12.85 -7.64 -3.13
C PHE A 6 14.12 -7.94 -3.91
N THR A 7 15.29 -7.96 -3.26
CA THR A 7 16.59 -8.28 -3.87
C THR A 7 17.08 -9.68 -3.55
N SER A 8 16.28 -10.51 -2.87
CA SER A 8 16.69 -11.88 -2.55
C SER A 8 16.75 -12.75 -3.80
N GLU A 9 17.52 -13.82 -3.72
CA GLU A 9 17.67 -14.79 -4.81
C GLU A 9 16.32 -15.41 -5.22
N PHE A 10 15.47 -15.70 -4.23
CA PHE A 10 14.12 -16.22 -4.49
C PHE A 10 13.30 -15.29 -5.38
N TRP A 11 13.23 -14.00 -5.03
CA TRP A 11 12.43 -13.04 -5.80
C TRP A 11 13.05 -12.77 -7.16
N THR A 12 14.38 -12.65 -7.24
CA THR A 12 15.08 -12.47 -8.52
C THR A 12 14.78 -13.60 -9.48
N ASN A 13 14.88 -14.86 -9.02
CA ASN A 13 14.58 -16.04 -9.84
C ASN A 13 13.09 -16.11 -10.23
N LEU A 14 12.17 -15.73 -9.33
CA LEU A 14 10.74 -15.70 -9.63
C LEU A 14 10.42 -14.71 -10.75
N TYR A 15 10.96 -13.49 -10.69
CA TYR A 15 10.69 -12.48 -11.71
C TYR A 15 11.34 -12.83 -13.06
N ASP A 16 12.51 -13.47 -13.07
CA ASP A 16 13.13 -14.01 -14.28
C ASP A 16 12.26 -15.10 -14.92
N MET A 17 11.69 -16.03 -14.14
CA MET A 17 10.77 -17.04 -14.67
C MET A 17 9.48 -16.43 -15.23
N LEU A 18 8.99 -15.35 -14.61
CA LEU A 18 7.82 -14.60 -15.08
C LEU A 18 8.14 -13.64 -16.24
N GLY A 19 9.41 -13.57 -16.69
CA GLY A 19 9.84 -12.70 -17.77
C GLY A 19 9.76 -11.20 -17.46
N THR A 20 9.71 -10.84 -16.17
CA THR A 20 9.53 -9.47 -15.70
C THR A 20 10.87 -8.89 -15.25
N LYS A 21 11.26 -7.72 -15.78
CA LYS A 21 12.47 -7.03 -15.34
C LYS A 21 12.19 -6.17 -14.12
N LEU A 22 12.92 -6.42 -13.04
CA LEU A 22 12.86 -5.59 -11.83
C LEU A 22 13.59 -4.26 -12.05
N ALA A 23 12.85 -3.16 -11.86
CA ALA A 23 13.40 -1.80 -11.87
C ALA A 23 13.41 -1.25 -10.44
N PHE A 24 14.56 -1.31 -9.78
CA PHE A 24 14.72 -0.74 -8.45
C PHE A 24 14.94 0.78 -8.55
N SER A 25 14.20 1.57 -7.76
CA SER A 25 14.48 3.00 -7.66
C SER A 25 15.86 3.23 -7.03
N THR A 26 16.54 4.30 -7.46
CA THR A 26 17.85 4.67 -6.92
C THR A 26 17.69 5.20 -5.51
N SER A 27 18.67 4.91 -4.64
CA SER A 27 18.76 5.53 -3.32
C SER A 27 18.75 7.05 -3.49
N TYR A 28 17.80 7.74 -2.83
CA TYR A 28 17.57 9.19 -2.92
C TYR A 28 16.85 9.74 -4.17
N HIS A 29 16.14 8.91 -4.96
CA HIS A 29 15.28 9.41 -6.03
C HIS A 29 13.90 8.72 -6.06
N PRO A 30 12.87 9.34 -5.46
CA PRO A 30 11.50 8.82 -5.47
C PRO A 30 10.77 9.06 -6.82
N GLN A 31 11.45 9.57 -7.86
CA GLN A 31 10.80 9.89 -9.14
C GLN A 31 10.10 8.68 -9.80
N THR A 32 10.62 7.46 -9.61
CA THR A 32 9.98 6.24 -10.14
C THR A 32 8.93 5.66 -9.19
N ASP A 33 9.03 5.93 -7.89
CA ASP A 33 8.16 5.38 -6.84
C ASP A 33 7.02 6.34 -6.44
N GLY A 34 7.04 7.58 -6.92
CA GLY A 34 6.14 8.65 -6.47
C GLY A 34 4.65 8.42 -6.75
N LEU A 35 4.28 7.50 -7.65
CA LEU A 35 2.90 7.06 -7.80
C LEU A 35 2.50 6.07 -6.70
N ALA A 36 3.34 5.08 -6.41
CA ALA A 36 3.11 4.13 -5.33
C ALA A 36 3.15 4.83 -3.96
N GLU A 37 4.08 5.76 -3.75
CA GLU A 37 4.14 6.57 -2.54
C GLU A 37 2.89 7.43 -2.35
N ARG A 38 2.39 8.10 -3.40
CA ARG A 38 1.13 8.87 -3.34
C ARG A 38 -0.08 7.99 -3.06
N MET A 39 -0.13 6.80 -3.66
CA MET A 39 -1.15 5.81 -3.34
C MET A 39 -1.06 5.42 -1.86
N ILE A 40 0.12 5.03 -1.36
CA ILE A 40 0.34 4.63 0.03
C ILE A 40 -0.09 5.76 0.99
N GLN A 41 0.26 7.01 0.70
CA GLN A 41 -0.17 8.18 1.50
C GLN A 41 -1.70 8.31 1.54
N THR A 42 -2.36 8.22 0.39
CA THR A 42 -3.83 8.29 0.30
C THR A 42 -4.50 7.19 1.12
N TRP A 43 -3.99 5.96 1.02
CA TRP A 43 -4.50 4.83 1.79
C TRP A 43 -4.26 5.00 3.30
N GLN A 44 -3.08 5.46 3.70
CA GLN A 44 -2.77 5.78 5.10
C GLN A 44 -3.72 6.83 5.69
N ASP A 45 -4.03 7.88 4.92
CA ASP A 45 -4.95 8.93 5.37
C ASP A 45 -6.39 8.42 5.52
N ILE A 46 -6.86 7.54 4.62
CA ILE A 46 -8.17 6.89 4.74
C ILE A 46 -8.21 6.02 6.01
N PHE A 47 -7.18 5.20 6.23
CA PHE A 47 -7.11 4.37 7.44
C PHE A 47 -7.05 5.18 8.72
N ARG A 48 -6.26 6.27 8.75
CA ARG A 48 -6.19 7.18 9.91
C ARG A 48 -7.54 7.79 10.24
N ARG A 49 -8.27 8.28 9.22
CA ARG A 49 -9.63 8.81 9.40
C ARG A 49 -10.58 7.73 9.90
N PHE A 50 -10.53 6.55 9.30
CA PHE A 50 -11.39 5.44 9.74
C PHE A 50 -11.10 5.01 11.18
N CYS A 51 -9.84 4.91 11.59
CA CYS A 51 -9.49 4.62 12.99
C CYS A 51 -9.89 5.78 13.92
N ALA A 52 -9.79 7.04 13.48
CA ALA A 52 -10.16 8.19 14.31
C ALA A 52 -11.68 8.34 14.50
N TYR A 53 -12.49 7.99 13.50
CA TYR A 53 -13.95 8.17 13.52
C TYR A 53 -14.73 6.87 13.79
N GLY A 54 -14.14 5.70 13.53
CA GLY A 54 -14.77 4.39 13.64
C GLY A 54 -14.36 3.58 14.87
N MET A 55 -13.33 3.98 15.62
CA MET A 55 -13.00 3.28 16.87
C MET A 55 -14.01 3.60 17.97
N GLU A 56 -15.16 2.94 17.92
CA GLU A 56 -15.93 2.67 19.13
C GLU A 56 -15.14 1.65 19.95
N TYR A 57 -14.90 1.96 21.23
CA TYR A 57 -14.25 1.04 22.15
C TYR A 57 -15.29 0.01 22.59
N LYS A 58 -15.34 -1.16 21.93
CA LYS A 58 -16.19 -2.25 22.41
C LYS A 58 -15.48 -2.95 23.55
N ASP A 59 -16.05 -2.82 24.75
CA ASP A 59 -15.88 -3.66 25.93
C ASP A 59 -14.51 -4.35 26.03
N HIS A 60 -13.51 -3.60 26.51
CA HIS A 60 -12.24 -4.05 27.13
C HIS A 60 -11.38 -5.16 26.47
N GLU A 61 -11.74 -5.72 25.31
CA GLU A 61 -11.04 -6.89 24.74
C GLU A 61 -10.63 -6.71 23.26
N ALA A 62 -11.25 -5.82 22.48
CA ALA A 62 -10.81 -5.56 21.10
C ALA A 62 -11.33 -4.24 20.50
N TYR A 63 -10.53 -3.64 19.61
CA TYR A 63 -11.00 -2.57 18.73
C TYR A 63 -12.03 -3.12 17.72
N THR A 64 -13.10 -2.37 17.48
CA THR A 64 -14.29 -2.79 16.72
C THR A 64 -14.03 -3.04 15.22
N HIS A 65 -12.83 -2.79 14.72
CA HIS A 65 -12.56 -2.85 13.29
C HIS A 65 -11.31 -3.67 12.92
N ASP A 66 -11.56 -4.74 12.19
CA ASP A 66 -10.54 -5.46 11.44
C ASP A 66 -10.19 -4.68 10.16
N LEU A 67 -8.94 -4.25 10.05
CA LEU A 67 -8.43 -3.55 8.87
C LEU A 67 -8.55 -4.40 7.60
N ALA A 68 -8.49 -5.74 7.72
CA ALA A 68 -8.65 -6.62 6.58
C ALA A 68 -10.08 -6.57 6.01
N THR A 69 -11.09 -6.39 6.86
CA THR A 69 -12.49 -6.21 6.44
C THR A 69 -12.72 -4.87 5.72
N LEU A 70 -11.97 -3.83 6.07
CA LEU A 70 -12.07 -2.51 5.43
C LEU A 70 -11.33 -2.43 4.08
N LEU A 71 -10.31 -3.27 3.89
CA LEU A 71 -9.43 -3.24 2.72
C LEU A 71 -10.18 -3.26 1.36
N PRO A 72 -11.19 -4.13 1.13
CA PRO A 72 -11.91 -4.16 -0.13
C PRO A 72 -12.71 -2.87 -0.40
N ALA A 73 -13.29 -2.27 0.64
CA ALA A 73 -14.07 -1.05 0.52
C ALA A 73 -13.18 0.14 0.16
N VAL A 74 -12.00 0.24 0.79
CA VAL A 74 -11.00 1.29 0.50
C VAL A 74 -10.42 1.12 -0.90
N GLN A 75 -10.09 -0.11 -1.29
CA GLN A 75 -9.62 -0.41 -2.65
C GLN A 75 -10.64 0.01 -3.71
N LEU A 76 -11.92 -0.33 -3.50
CA LEU A 76 -13.00 0.01 -4.41
C LEU A 76 -13.17 1.52 -4.51
N ALA A 77 -13.15 2.22 -3.38
CA ALA A 77 -13.27 3.67 -3.33
C ALA A 77 -12.10 4.33 -4.08
N TYR A 78 -10.85 3.92 -3.79
CA TYR A 78 -9.65 4.44 -4.43
C TYR A 78 -9.67 4.23 -5.95
N ASN A 79 -9.91 2.99 -6.41
CA ASN A 79 -9.93 2.67 -7.84
C ASN A 79 -11.06 3.37 -8.62
N ARG A 80 -12.11 3.83 -7.95
CA ARG A 80 -13.21 4.60 -8.54
C ARG A 80 -12.99 6.11 -8.47
N THR A 81 -12.01 6.59 -7.72
CA THR A 81 -11.69 8.01 -7.68
C THR A 81 -11.00 8.45 -8.97
N GLN A 82 -11.30 9.65 -9.44
CA GLN A 82 -10.60 10.21 -10.59
C GLN A 82 -9.22 10.69 -10.14
N HIS A 83 -8.17 10.04 -10.66
CA HIS A 83 -6.80 10.50 -10.46
C HIS A 83 -6.46 11.49 -11.58
N SER A 84 -6.41 12.78 -11.25
CA SER A 84 -5.89 13.79 -12.17
C SER A 84 -4.39 13.53 -12.35
N THR A 85 -4.01 12.97 -13.50
CA THR A 85 -2.62 12.82 -13.88
C THR A 85 -2.25 14.09 -14.65
N THR A 86 -1.55 15.01 -13.99
CA THR A 86 -0.92 16.15 -14.66
C THR A 86 0.48 15.75 -15.11
#